data_AF-A0A498G7N5-F1
#
_entry.id   AF-A0A498G7N5-F1
#
_cell.length_a   1.000
_cell.length_b   1.000
_cell.length_c   1.000
_cell.angle_alpha   90.00
_cell.angle_beta   90.00
_cell.angle_gamma   90.00
#
_symmetry.space_group_name_H-M   'P 1'
#
loop_
_entity.id
_entity.type
_entity.pdbx_description
1 polymer ?
#
loop_
_entity_poly.entity_id
_entity_poly.type
_entity_poly.pdbx_seq_one_letter_code
_entity_poly.pdbx_strand_id
1 'polypeptide(L)'
;MTRYVLKPEVVRDCLHRLVDAPIHRMFPGYLCLQQQSGLDNRNTGLSFPYNEFFDDYLRVGEDDSDKPYFVPFNQSTNPSLSSLWYNKNVAGTYAPSSLRSTAPLMQIAEVEKGGHNSKWGIEDRHWQLARHHLCDDNQIPAESLSAYLFRDYGFEVDDPSAYTLVETFIEEFGYEFGGEAFSHLYRTSDSEITEESFVTYD
;
A
#
# COMPACT_ATOMS: atom_id res chain seq x y z
N MET A 1 -8.42 0.59 -27.84
CA MET A 1 -8.45 1.62 -26.80
C MET A 1 -7.02 1.69 -26.32
N THR A 2 -6.40 2.86 -26.38
CA THR A 2 -4.97 2.98 -26.11
C THR A 2 -4.68 2.58 -24.66
N ARG A 3 -3.71 1.69 -24.46
CA ARG A 3 -3.33 1.19 -23.15
C ARG A 3 -1.98 1.77 -22.75
N TYR A 4 -1.88 2.27 -21.53
CA TYR A 4 -0.67 2.90 -21.00
C TYR A 4 -0.14 2.11 -19.81
N VAL A 5 1.17 1.88 -19.77
CA VAL A 5 1.87 1.22 -18.65
C VAL A 5 3.01 2.10 -18.19
N LEU A 6 3.23 2.20 -16.88
CA LEU A 6 4.32 3.03 -16.35
C LEU A 6 5.70 2.56 -16.84
N LYS A 7 6.57 3.51 -17.16
CA LYS A 7 7.95 3.21 -17.51
C LYS A 7 8.72 2.69 -16.28
N PRO A 8 9.56 1.65 -16.42
CA PRO A 8 10.32 1.10 -15.30
C PRO A 8 11.22 2.11 -14.55
N GLU A 9 11.78 3.09 -15.25
CA GLU A 9 12.57 4.16 -14.64
C GLU A 9 11.75 5.07 -13.73
N VAL A 10 10.50 5.37 -14.11
CA VAL A 10 9.58 6.19 -13.30
C VAL A 10 9.20 5.43 -12.03
N VAL A 11 8.88 4.14 -12.17
CA VAL A 11 8.59 3.25 -11.02
C VAL A 11 9.80 3.19 -10.09
N ARG A 12 11.02 3.10 -10.62
CA ARG A 12 12.25 3.08 -9.82
C ARG A 12 12.45 4.36 -9.01
N ASP A 13 12.22 5.53 -9.60
CA ASP A 13 12.36 6.80 -8.89
C ASP A 13 11.32 6.92 -7.76
N CYS A 14 10.08 6.50 -8.03
CA CYS A 14 9.03 6.42 -7.01
C CYS A 14 9.40 5.44 -5.89
N LEU A 15 9.95 4.28 -6.25
CA LEU A 15 10.40 3.27 -5.30
C LEU A 15 11.48 3.83 -4.36
N HIS A 16 12.46 4.57 -4.88
CA HIS A 16 13.50 5.20 -4.06
C HIS A 16 12.91 6.19 -3.06
N ARG A 17 11.96 7.02 -3.48
CA ARG A 17 11.25 7.94 -2.56
C ARG A 17 10.50 7.20 -1.45
N LEU A 18 9.90 6.05 -1.74
CA LEU A 18 9.22 5.23 -0.73
C LEU A 18 10.21 4.60 0.26
N VAL A 19 11.34 4.10 -0.22
CA VAL A 19 12.39 3.50 0.63
C VAL A 19 12.99 4.52 1.60
N ASP A 20 13.10 5.78 1.17
CA ASP A 20 13.63 6.88 2.01
C ASP A 20 12.56 7.49 2.94
N ALA A 21 11.28 7.20 2.71
CA ALA A 21 10.20 7.69 3.54
C ALA A 21 10.10 6.88 4.85
N PRO A 22 9.79 7.51 6.00
CA PRO A 22 9.70 6.84 7.31
C PRO A 22 8.40 6.05 7.44
N ILE A 23 8.17 5.08 6.55
CA ILE A 23 6.97 4.25 6.50
C ILE A 23 7.29 2.89 7.11
N HIS A 24 6.55 2.49 8.13
CA HIS A 24 6.75 1.23 8.82
C HIS A 24 6.34 0.06 7.94
N ARG A 25 7.09 -1.05 8.04
CA ARG A 25 6.90 -2.29 7.26
C ARG A 25 5.53 -2.96 7.37
N MET A 26 4.71 -2.58 8.36
CA MET A 26 3.33 -3.09 8.51
C MET A 26 2.29 -2.24 7.77
N PHE A 27 2.71 -1.18 7.08
CA PHE A 27 1.82 -0.35 6.27
C PHE A 27 1.00 -1.12 5.22
N PRO A 28 1.52 -2.17 4.54
CA PRO A 28 0.71 -3.02 3.67
C PRO A 28 -0.49 -3.65 4.38
N GLY A 29 -0.32 -4.02 5.65
CA GLY A 29 -1.41 -4.57 6.43
C GLY A 29 -2.53 -3.56 6.67
N TYR A 30 -2.16 -2.31 6.95
CA TYR A 30 -3.13 -1.22 7.05
C TYR A 30 -3.84 -0.96 5.70
N LEU A 31 -3.09 -0.90 4.60
CA LEU A 31 -3.65 -0.72 3.26
C LEU A 31 -4.67 -1.81 2.89
N CYS A 32 -4.37 -3.06 3.23
CA CYS A 32 -5.30 -4.16 2.98
C CYS A 32 -6.59 -4.01 3.80
N LEU A 33 -6.51 -3.68 5.10
CA LEU A 33 -7.70 -3.41 5.90
C LEU A 33 -8.51 -2.22 5.38
N GLN A 34 -7.82 -1.15 4.97
CA GLN A 34 -8.44 0.02 4.36
C GLN A 34 -9.22 -0.37 3.09
N GLN A 35 -8.60 -1.13 2.18
CA GLN A 35 -9.26 -1.59 0.96
C GLN A 35 -10.50 -2.42 1.29
N GLN A 36 -10.40 -3.36 2.22
CA GLN A 36 -11.54 -4.19 2.63
C GLN A 36 -12.65 -3.36 3.27
N SER A 37 -12.29 -2.32 4.04
CA SER A 37 -13.23 -1.36 4.60
C SER A 37 -13.99 -0.59 3.52
N GLY A 38 -13.28 -0.17 2.47
CA GLY A 38 -13.85 0.47 1.30
C GLY A 38 -14.80 -0.44 0.53
N LEU A 39 -14.35 -1.64 0.19
CA LEU A 39 -15.13 -2.64 -0.57
C LEU A 39 -16.41 -3.05 0.16
N ASP A 40 -16.32 -3.28 1.47
CA ASP A 40 -17.46 -3.71 2.27
C ASP A 40 -18.31 -2.54 2.83
N ASN A 41 -17.84 -1.30 2.64
CA ASN A 41 -18.43 -0.08 3.20
C ASN A 41 -18.73 -0.18 4.72
N ARG A 42 -17.75 -0.67 5.49
CA ARG A 42 -17.83 -0.88 6.95
C ARG A 42 -16.44 -0.94 7.57
N ASN A 43 -16.28 -0.58 8.84
CA ASN A 43 -14.97 -0.62 9.52
C ASN A 43 -14.75 -1.86 10.39
N THR A 44 -15.78 -2.70 10.58
CA THR A 44 -15.78 -3.84 11.50
C THR A 44 -16.04 -5.13 10.77
N GLY A 45 -15.60 -6.26 11.31
CA GLY A 45 -15.83 -7.61 10.77
C GLY A 45 -15.11 -7.88 9.46
N LEU A 46 -14.04 -7.14 9.17
CA LEU A 46 -13.29 -7.16 7.93
C LEU A 46 -12.59 -8.50 7.74
N SER A 47 -12.57 -8.95 6.49
CA SER A 47 -11.70 -10.04 6.06
C SER A 47 -10.29 -9.49 5.89
N PHE A 48 -9.27 -10.34 6.01
CA PHE A 48 -7.90 -9.91 5.77
C PHE A 48 -7.22 -10.87 4.76
N PRO A 49 -7.38 -10.63 3.45
CA PRO A 49 -6.87 -11.49 2.39
C PRO A 49 -5.38 -11.23 2.12
N TYR A 50 -4.52 -11.53 3.09
CA TYR A 50 -3.09 -11.17 3.05
C TYR A 50 -2.35 -11.62 1.78
N ASN A 51 -2.58 -12.85 1.33
CA ASN A 51 -1.82 -13.42 0.22
C ASN A 51 -2.25 -12.76 -1.09
N GLU A 52 -3.55 -12.68 -1.34
CA GLU A 52 -4.11 -12.01 -2.53
C GLU A 52 -3.61 -10.56 -2.61
N PHE A 53 -3.72 -9.80 -1.52
CA PHE A 53 -3.24 -8.42 -1.46
C PHE A 53 -1.74 -8.29 -1.79
N PHE A 54 -0.91 -9.15 -1.21
CA PHE A 54 0.54 -9.09 -1.45
C PHE A 54 0.90 -9.57 -2.86
N ASP A 55 0.19 -10.56 -3.38
CA ASP A 55 0.35 -11.05 -4.75
C ASP A 55 -0.01 -9.97 -5.77
N ASP A 56 -1.11 -9.25 -5.55
CA ASP A 56 -1.60 -8.22 -6.47
C ASP A 56 -0.72 -6.97 -6.51
N TYR A 57 -0.20 -6.50 -5.36
CA TYR A 57 0.49 -5.21 -5.31
C TYR A 57 1.99 -5.27 -5.02
N LEU A 58 2.48 -6.30 -4.32
CA LEU A 58 3.84 -6.30 -3.77
C LEU A 58 4.75 -7.39 -4.35
N ARG A 59 4.21 -8.28 -5.18
CA ARG A 59 4.95 -9.37 -5.80
C ARG A 59 5.87 -8.89 -6.91
N VAL A 60 7.16 -9.17 -6.77
CA VAL A 60 8.20 -8.78 -7.74
C VAL A 60 9.13 -9.94 -8.06
N GLY A 61 9.36 -10.84 -7.10
CA GLY A 61 10.21 -12.01 -7.27
C GLY A 61 9.56 -13.13 -8.09
N GLU A 62 10.40 -14.06 -8.53
CA GLU A 62 9.99 -15.28 -9.24
C GLU A 62 9.18 -16.22 -8.32
N ASP A 63 8.42 -17.13 -8.94
CA ASP A 63 7.46 -18.01 -8.26
C ASP A 63 8.08 -18.94 -7.21
N ASP A 64 9.36 -19.30 -7.36
CA ASP A 64 10.08 -20.21 -6.48
C ASP A 64 10.84 -19.50 -5.35
N SER A 65 10.82 -18.16 -5.30
CA SER A 65 11.50 -17.38 -4.26
C SER A 65 10.83 -17.56 -2.90
N ASP A 66 11.64 -17.78 -1.86
CA ASP A 66 11.16 -17.72 -0.46
C ASP A 66 10.80 -16.30 -0.01
N LYS A 67 11.20 -15.29 -0.79
CA LYS A 67 10.90 -13.88 -0.58
C LYS A 67 10.39 -13.21 -1.87
N PRO A 68 9.15 -13.50 -2.30
CA PRO A 68 8.64 -13.03 -3.60
C PRO A 68 8.18 -11.57 -3.56
N TYR A 69 7.99 -10.99 -2.37
CA TYR A 69 7.43 -9.65 -2.23
C TYR A 69 8.53 -8.62 -1.98
N PHE A 70 8.43 -7.47 -2.63
CA PHE A 70 9.23 -6.29 -2.31
C PHE A 70 8.35 -5.34 -1.49
N VAL A 71 8.85 -4.90 -0.33
CA VAL A 71 8.11 -3.99 0.56
C VAL A 71 9.01 -2.78 0.80
N PRO A 72 8.79 -1.66 0.10
CA PRO A 72 9.69 -0.50 0.13
C PRO A 72 9.46 0.38 1.37
N PHE A 73 9.07 -0.22 2.50
CA PHE A 73 8.71 0.49 3.71
C PHE A 73 9.64 0.05 4.84
N ASN A 74 10.43 0.99 5.34
CA ASN A 74 11.24 0.78 6.52
C ASN A 74 11.39 2.10 7.29
N GLN A 75 11.37 2.04 8.62
CA GLN A 75 11.69 3.19 9.49
C GLN A 75 13.20 3.29 9.79
N SER A 76 14.00 2.32 9.34
CA SER A 76 15.45 2.33 9.51
C SER A 76 16.09 3.31 8.53
N THR A 77 17.02 4.13 9.01
CA THR A 77 17.86 4.94 8.12
C THR A 77 18.74 4.03 7.26
N ASN A 78 18.70 4.20 5.93
CA ASN A 78 19.46 3.40 4.94
C ASN A 78 19.22 1.88 5.06
N PRO A 79 18.00 1.40 4.79
CA PRO A 79 17.70 -0.02 4.89
C PRO A 79 18.54 -0.83 3.89
N SER A 80 19.01 -2.02 4.29
CA SER A 80 19.66 -2.92 3.34
C SER A 80 18.63 -3.42 2.33
N LEU A 81 19.02 -3.57 1.06
CA LEU A 81 18.13 -4.11 0.02
C LEU A 81 17.50 -5.45 0.42
N SER A 82 18.29 -6.33 1.07
CA SER A 82 17.82 -7.63 1.56
C SER A 82 16.74 -7.56 2.63
N SER A 83 16.64 -6.43 3.35
CA SER A 83 15.61 -6.20 4.37
C SER A 83 14.25 -5.79 3.78
N LEU A 84 14.25 -5.30 2.54
CA LEU A 84 13.04 -4.90 1.80
C LEU A 84 12.36 -6.10 1.12
N TRP A 85 13.09 -7.20 0.93
CA TRP A 85 12.52 -8.46 0.43
C TRP A 85 11.81 -9.24 1.53
N TYR A 86 10.54 -9.55 1.31
CA TYR A 86 9.62 -10.09 2.28
C TYR A 86 9.25 -11.54 2.02
N ASN A 87 9.13 -12.31 3.09
CA ASN A 87 8.84 -13.75 3.07
C ASN A 87 7.46 -14.08 2.44
N LYS A 88 7.36 -15.26 1.82
CA LYS A 88 6.11 -15.76 1.23
C LYS A 88 4.99 -16.08 2.25
N ASN A 89 5.34 -16.31 3.52
CA ASN A 89 4.36 -16.61 4.58
C ASN A 89 3.80 -15.32 5.21
N VAL A 90 3.14 -14.52 4.39
CA VAL A 90 2.55 -13.24 4.81
C VAL A 90 1.38 -13.48 5.76
N ALA A 91 0.51 -14.45 5.47
CA ALA A 91 -0.59 -14.82 6.37
C ALA A 91 -0.10 -15.15 7.79
N GLY A 92 1.02 -15.87 7.93
CA GLY A 92 1.62 -16.15 9.23
C GLY A 92 2.20 -14.92 9.93
N THR A 93 2.68 -13.93 9.18
CA THR A 93 3.22 -12.67 9.73
C THR A 93 2.12 -11.86 10.42
N TYR A 94 0.97 -11.75 9.78
CA TYR A 94 -0.13 -10.92 10.26
C TYR A 94 -1.21 -11.70 11.01
N ALA A 95 -1.06 -13.02 11.17
CA ALA A 95 -1.94 -13.80 12.02
C ALA A 95 -2.03 -13.17 13.42
N PRO A 96 -3.23 -13.10 14.03
CA PRO A 96 -3.42 -12.51 15.36
C PRO A 96 -2.46 -13.07 16.42
N SER A 97 -2.12 -14.36 16.34
CA SER A 97 -1.17 -15.00 17.26
C SER A 97 0.28 -14.55 17.10
N SER A 98 0.64 -13.97 15.96
CA SER A 98 1.99 -13.52 15.62
C SER A 98 2.20 -12.04 15.93
N LEU A 99 1.11 -11.26 15.99
CA LEU A 99 1.14 -9.84 16.28
C LEU A 99 1.14 -9.60 17.78
N ARG A 100 2.14 -8.84 18.24
CA ARG A 100 2.17 -8.34 19.62
C ARG A 100 1.19 -7.19 19.75
N SER A 101 0.60 -7.02 20.94
CA SER A 101 -0.29 -5.87 21.22
C SER A 101 0.38 -4.52 20.97
N THR A 102 1.72 -4.44 21.11
CA THR A 102 2.51 -3.23 20.86
C THR A 102 2.90 -3.03 19.39
N ALA A 103 2.49 -3.93 18.49
CA ALA A 103 2.79 -3.76 17.07
C ALA A 103 2.04 -2.54 16.53
N PRO A 104 2.64 -1.71 15.65
CA PRO A 104 1.99 -0.50 15.12
C PRO A 104 0.61 -0.75 14.50
N LEU A 105 0.42 -1.85 13.78
CA LEU A 105 -0.88 -2.21 13.22
C LEU A 105 -1.95 -2.44 14.30
N MET A 106 -1.56 -3.01 15.45
CA MET A 106 -2.45 -3.24 16.59
C MET A 106 -2.80 -1.96 17.35
N GLN A 107 -2.21 -0.81 17.00
CA GLN A 107 -2.62 0.51 17.51
C GLN A 107 -3.67 1.18 16.61
N ILE A 108 -4.00 0.57 15.47
CA ILE A 108 -4.88 1.12 14.42
C ILE A 108 -6.06 0.18 14.15
N ALA A 109 -5.87 -1.11 14.42
CA ALA A 109 -6.84 -2.15 14.17
C ALA A 109 -6.90 -3.14 15.34
N GLU A 110 -8.08 -3.74 15.52
CA GLU A 110 -8.33 -4.77 16.52
C GLU A 110 -8.74 -6.10 15.89
N VAL A 111 -8.44 -7.19 16.60
CA VAL A 111 -8.88 -8.54 16.21
C VAL A 111 -10.18 -8.83 16.95
N GLU A 112 -11.31 -8.70 16.25
CA GLU A 112 -12.64 -8.99 16.78
C GLU A 112 -12.89 -10.49 16.92
N LYS A 113 -12.37 -11.29 15.98
CA LYS A 113 -12.44 -12.75 16.01
C LYS A 113 -11.10 -13.33 15.62
N GLY A 114 -10.54 -14.20 16.46
CA GLY A 114 -9.29 -14.91 16.16
C GLY A 114 -9.48 -16.16 15.31
N GLY A 115 -8.36 -16.78 14.92
CA GLY A 115 -8.32 -18.05 14.18
C GLY A 115 -8.07 -17.89 12.68
N HIS A 116 -8.31 -18.98 11.92
CA HIS A 116 -8.00 -19.05 10.48
C HIS A 116 -8.78 -18.05 9.63
N ASN A 117 -9.99 -17.67 10.07
CA ASN A 117 -10.84 -16.67 9.43
C ASN A 117 -10.96 -15.44 10.33
N SER A 118 -9.82 -14.90 10.76
CA SER A 118 -9.79 -13.77 11.68
C SER A 118 -10.61 -12.60 11.13
N LYS A 119 -11.40 -11.97 12.00
CA LYS A 119 -12.13 -10.76 11.67
C LYS A 119 -11.50 -9.57 12.37
N TRP A 120 -11.40 -8.48 11.62
CA TRP A 120 -10.69 -7.29 12.02
C TRP A 120 -11.63 -6.09 12.05
N GLY A 121 -11.38 -5.20 13.00
CA GLY A 121 -11.93 -3.86 13.01
C GLY A 121 -10.81 -2.84 12.79
N ILE A 122 -11.08 -1.75 12.09
CA ILE A 122 -10.22 -0.56 12.08
C ILE A 122 -10.85 0.51 12.97
N GLU A 123 -10.02 1.18 13.75
CA GLU A 123 -10.44 2.22 14.69
C GLU A 123 -11.05 3.43 13.98
N ASP A 124 -11.90 4.16 14.68
CA ASP A 124 -12.34 5.47 14.21
C ASP A 124 -11.13 6.40 14.00
N ARG A 125 -11.14 7.17 12.91
CA ARG A 125 -10.02 8.04 12.53
C ARG A 125 -8.70 7.27 12.38
N HIS A 126 -8.76 5.99 11.98
CA HIS A 126 -7.60 5.12 11.73
C HIS A 126 -6.51 5.77 10.87
N TRP A 127 -6.84 6.70 9.96
CA TRP A 127 -5.85 7.42 9.16
C TRP A 127 -4.90 8.31 9.99
N GLN A 128 -5.38 8.87 11.11
CA GLN A 128 -4.55 9.64 12.04
C GLN A 128 -3.62 8.73 12.82
N LEU A 129 -4.16 7.59 13.29
CA LEU A 129 -3.39 6.57 14.00
C LEU A 129 -2.34 5.93 13.07
N ALA A 130 -2.69 5.69 11.81
CA ALA A 130 -1.77 5.19 10.79
C ALA A 130 -0.64 6.19 10.56
N ARG A 131 -0.97 7.48 10.37
CA ARG A 131 0.05 8.52 10.22
C ARG A 131 1.00 8.57 11.43
N HIS A 132 0.45 8.47 12.63
CA HIS A 132 1.25 8.53 13.86
C HIS A 132 2.11 7.27 14.06
N HIS A 133 1.51 6.08 14.02
CA HIS A 133 2.16 4.82 14.39
C HIS A 133 2.91 4.14 13.24
N LEU A 134 2.53 4.38 11.99
CA LEU A 134 3.17 3.77 10.81
C LEU A 134 4.02 4.75 10.02
N CYS A 135 3.90 6.07 10.24
CA CYS A 135 4.59 7.06 9.38
C CYS A 135 5.38 8.12 10.17
N ASP A 136 5.58 7.93 11.48
CA ASP A 136 6.25 8.89 12.36
C ASP A 136 5.71 10.33 12.18
N ASP A 137 4.39 10.46 12.10
CA ASP A 137 3.65 11.71 11.87
C ASP A 137 3.85 12.35 10.48
N ASN A 138 4.53 11.69 9.55
CA ASN A 138 4.72 12.15 8.17
C ASN A 138 3.58 11.71 7.24
N GLN A 139 3.32 12.50 6.22
CA GLN A 139 2.42 12.11 5.12
C GLN A 139 3.14 11.23 4.11
N ILE A 140 2.41 10.26 3.57
CA ILE A 140 2.91 9.33 2.55
C ILE A 140 2.82 9.98 1.16
N PRO A 141 3.88 9.89 0.32
CA PRO A 141 3.84 10.36 -1.06
C PRO A 141 2.87 9.50 -1.90
N ALA A 142 1.69 10.05 -2.20
CA ALA A 142 0.60 9.32 -2.85
C ALA A 142 0.95 8.91 -4.29
N GLU A 143 1.61 9.80 -5.04
CA GLU A 143 1.91 9.54 -6.45
C GLU A 143 2.96 8.43 -6.56
N SER A 144 4.01 8.51 -5.75
CA SER A 144 5.03 7.45 -5.67
C SER A 144 4.46 6.11 -5.18
N LEU A 145 3.58 6.13 -4.17
CA LEU A 145 2.92 4.91 -3.68
C LEU A 145 2.08 4.28 -4.78
N SER A 146 1.24 5.07 -5.44
CA SER A 146 0.34 4.60 -6.51
C SER A 146 1.13 4.06 -7.69
N ALA A 147 2.18 4.77 -8.11
CA ALA A 147 3.07 4.32 -9.18
C ALA A 147 3.75 2.98 -8.88
N TYR A 148 4.09 2.73 -7.62
CA TYR A 148 4.69 1.45 -7.22
C TYR A 148 3.66 0.31 -7.18
N LEU A 149 2.49 0.54 -6.57
CA LEU A 149 1.44 -0.49 -6.43
C LEU A 149 0.88 -0.89 -7.80
N PHE A 150 0.72 0.05 -8.73
CA PHE A 150 0.14 -0.17 -10.05
C PHE A 150 1.19 -0.24 -11.17
N ARG A 151 2.46 -0.50 -10.84
CA ARG A 151 3.58 -0.52 -11.81
C ARG A 151 3.36 -1.42 -13.02
N ASP A 152 2.61 -2.52 -12.85
CA ASP A 152 2.35 -3.54 -13.87
C ASP A 152 0.93 -3.41 -14.47
N TYR A 153 0.17 -2.39 -14.08
CA TYR A 153 -1.21 -2.19 -14.53
C TYR A 153 -1.24 -1.51 -15.91
N GLY A 154 -2.27 -1.84 -16.68
CA GLY A 154 -2.61 -1.13 -17.90
C GLY A 154 -3.74 -0.14 -17.65
N PHE A 155 -3.52 1.12 -17.99
CA PHE A 155 -4.51 2.18 -17.89
C PHE A 155 -5.11 2.46 -19.27
N GLU A 156 -6.43 2.41 -19.37
CA GLU A 156 -7.18 2.73 -20.58
C GLU A 156 -7.86 4.10 -20.40
N VAL A 157 -7.07 5.17 -20.60
CA VAL A 157 -7.49 6.58 -20.42
C VAL A 157 -6.93 7.43 -21.56
N ASP A 158 -7.49 8.62 -21.78
CA ASP A 158 -7.03 9.51 -22.87
C ASP A 158 -5.72 10.25 -22.53
N ASP A 159 -5.52 10.65 -21.27
CA ASP A 159 -4.34 11.43 -20.82
C ASP A 159 -3.85 10.89 -19.45
N PRO A 160 -2.95 9.89 -19.44
CA PRO A 160 -2.45 9.29 -18.21
C PRO A 160 -1.48 10.23 -17.49
N SER A 161 -1.62 10.36 -16.18
CA SER A 161 -0.78 11.24 -15.37
C SER A 161 -0.69 10.77 -13.91
N ALA A 162 0.04 11.53 -13.07
CA ALA A 162 0.01 11.36 -11.62
C ALA A 162 -1.42 11.35 -11.07
N TYR A 163 -2.31 12.18 -11.63
CA TYR A 163 -3.71 12.25 -11.23
C TYR A 163 -4.42 10.92 -11.47
N THR A 164 -4.24 10.30 -12.63
CA THR A 164 -4.82 8.98 -12.95
C THR A 164 -4.43 7.91 -11.92
N LEU A 165 -3.15 7.90 -11.53
CA LEU A 165 -2.64 6.93 -10.54
C LEU A 165 -3.27 7.16 -9.16
N VAL A 166 -3.33 8.43 -8.72
CA VAL A 166 -3.90 8.79 -7.42
C VAL A 166 -5.40 8.58 -7.38
N GLU A 167 -6.12 8.89 -8.46
CA GLU A 167 -7.55 8.61 -8.60
C GLU A 167 -7.81 7.11 -8.50
N THR A 168 -7.06 6.30 -9.25
CA THR A 168 -7.12 4.83 -9.15
C THR A 168 -6.84 4.36 -7.73
N PHE A 169 -5.85 4.93 -7.05
CA PHE A 169 -5.56 4.59 -5.66
C PHE A 169 -6.70 4.95 -4.70
N ILE A 170 -7.31 6.13 -4.87
CA ILE A 170 -8.44 6.57 -4.05
C ILE A 170 -9.61 5.59 -4.21
N GLU A 171 -9.93 5.21 -5.44
CA GLU A 171 -11.01 4.26 -5.74
C GLU A 171 -10.70 2.85 -5.20
N GLU A 172 -9.53 2.32 -5.53
CA GLU A 172 -9.11 0.95 -5.19
C GLU A 172 -9.05 0.71 -3.68
N PHE A 173 -8.67 1.74 -2.92
CA PHE A 173 -8.57 1.67 -1.45
C PHE A 173 -9.78 2.28 -0.75
N GLY A 174 -10.84 2.65 -1.48
CA GLY A 174 -12.10 3.16 -0.92
C GLY A 174 -11.94 4.43 -0.09
N TYR A 175 -11.05 5.32 -0.51
CA TYR A 175 -10.97 6.68 0.02
C TYR A 175 -12.02 7.58 -0.64
N GLU A 176 -12.46 8.61 0.07
CA GLU A 176 -13.23 9.69 -0.52
C GLU A 176 -12.28 10.69 -1.20
N PHE A 177 -12.58 11.05 -2.45
CA PHE A 177 -11.82 12.06 -3.18
C PHE A 177 -11.87 13.41 -2.45
N GLY A 178 -10.70 13.94 -2.06
CA GLY A 178 -10.61 15.15 -1.24
C GLY A 178 -11.07 14.99 0.22
N GLY A 179 -11.35 13.75 0.66
CA GLY A 179 -11.78 13.45 2.01
C GLY A 179 -10.71 13.70 3.08
N GLU A 180 -11.15 13.85 4.34
CA GLU A 180 -10.27 14.07 5.48
C GLU A 180 -9.24 12.94 5.64
N ALA A 181 -9.66 11.69 5.46
CA ALA A 181 -8.78 10.53 5.63
C ALA A 181 -7.60 10.56 4.66
N PHE A 182 -7.87 10.77 3.38
CA PHE A 182 -6.84 10.82 2.35
C PHE A 182 -5.90 12.03 2.56
N SER A 183 -6.48 13.22 2.68
CA SER A 183 -5.72 14.47 2.84
C SER A 183 -4.87 14.52 4.11
N HIS A 184 -5.28 13.81 5.17
CA HIS A 184 -4.51 13.75 6.41
C HIS A 184 -3.31 12.79 6.33
N LEU A 185 -3.49 11.62 5.70
CA LEU A 185 -2.47 10.56 5.67
C LEU A 185 -1.51 10.67 4.48
N TYR A 186 -1.99 11.20 3.35
CA TYR A 186 -1.24 11.26 2.11
C TYR A 186 -0.98 12.70 1.68
N ARG A 187 0.10 12.89 0.92
CA ARG A 187 0.40 14.13 0.21
C ARG A 187 0.53 13.82 -1.28
N THR A 188 0.11 14.76 -2.11
CA THR A 188 0.32 14.73 -3.57
C THR A 188 1.47 15.66 -3.94
N SER A 189 1.76 15.79 -5.23
CA SER A 189 2.84 16.61 -5.80
C SER A 189 4.23 16.15 -5.34
N ASP A 190 4.42 14.84 -5.27
CA ASP A 190 5.70 14.21 -4.91
C ASP A 190 6.47 13.65 -6.12
N SER A 191 5.86 13.68 -7.30
CA SER A 191 6.42 13.23 -8.57
C SER A 191 6.14 14.23 -9.70
N GLU A 192 6.75 13.98 -10.86
CA GLU A 192 6.50 14.72 -12.12
C GLU A 192 5.88 13.79 -13.18
N ILE A 193 5.02 12.86 -12.75
CA ILE A 193 4.42 11.86 -13.65
C ILE A 193 3.41 12.54 -14.59
N THR A 194 3.71 12.47 -15.88
CA THR A 194 2.93 12.99 -17.02
C THR A 194 2.72 11.88 -18.05
N GLU A 195 2.04 12.15 -19.15
CA GLU A 195 1.85 11.17 -20.23
C GLU A 195 3.18 10.57 -20.72
N GLU A 196 4.25 11.38 -20.80
CA GLU A 196 5.59 10.93 -21.20
C GLU A 196 6.21 9.89 -20.25
N SER A 197 5.63 9.71 -19.06
CA SER A 197 6.05 8.70 -18.07
C SER A 197 5.53 7.29 -18.38
N PHE A 198 4.71 7.14 -19.41
CA PHE A 198 4.08 5.88 -19.78
C PHE A 198 4.61 5.34 -21.11
N VAL A 199 4.55 4.02 -21.27
CA VAL A 199 4.69 3.33 -22.54
C VAL A 199 3.29 3.09 -23.09
N THR A 200 3.09 3.45 -24.35
CA THR A 200 1.82 3.30 -25.08
C THR A 200 1.78 1.96 -25.81
N TYR A 201 0.67 1.26 -25.68
CA TYR A 201 0.33 0.04 -26.38
C TYR A 201 -1.01 0.24 -27.12
N ASP A 202 -1.03 -0.10 -28.40
CA ASP A 202 -2.22 -0.05 -29.27
C ASP A 202 -3.14 -1.28 -29.09
#